data_AF-A0A962CLL3-F1
#
_entry.id   AF-A0A962CLL3-F1
#
_cell.length_a   1.000
_cell.length_b   1.000
_cell.length_c   1.000
_cell.angle_alpha   90.00
_cell.angle_beta   90.00
_cell.angle_gamma   90.00
#
_symmetry.space_group_name_H-M   'P 1'
#
loop_
_entity.id
_entity.type
_entity.pdbx_description
1 polymer ?
#
loop_
_entity_poly.entity_id
_entity_poly.type
_entity_poly.pdbx_seq_one_letter_code
_entity_poly.pdbx_strand_id
1 'polypeptide(L)'
;ARGLFAPEISGYEEYFLSIRTRFDWCLDGLLMGMLAAFLLHSAAVRAVLLKPVVSGALFFFGVLLILGLSLPGPLVDLDVSRFDIVWLAFLISAGFAAMLLGLLGECPGHGLFEKRGFSFIALISYSLYLVHLPLLYLAEVMAERVVDFADMSERMGYVVYLPFFVVLCVFVSTLLYVFVERPFIVWSKKKYSRKAEEGEEADDVGDGGQKDG
;
A
#
# COMPACT_ATOMS: atom_id res chain seq x y z
N ALA A 1 -9.39 11.22 28.75
CA ALA A 1 -8.46 10.29 28.11
C ALA A 1 -7.21 11.00 27.61
N ARG A 2 -6.27 11.37 28.50
CA ARG A 2 -5.08 12.20 28.15
C ARG A 2 -3.75 11.43 28.28
N GLY A 3 -3.78 10.10 28.34
CA GLY A 3 -2.63 9.29 28.73
C GLY A 3 -2.46 7.95 28.02
N LEU A 4 -3.09 7.75 26.86
CA LEU A 4 -3.02 6.45 26.16
C LEU A 4 -2.04 6.41 24.97
N PHE A 5 -1.44 7.53 24.53
CA PHE A 5 -0.72 7.55 23.24
C PHE A 5 0.58 8.36 23.18
N ALA A 6 1.17 8.79 24.30
CA ALA A 6 2.46 9.47 24.25
C ALA A 6 3.36 9.00 25.41
N PRO A 7 4.42 8.21 25.15
CA PRO A 7 5.49 8.06 26.13
C PRO A 7 6.05 9.46 26.47
N GLU A 8 6.42 9.69 27.73
CA GLU A 8 7.21 10.87 28.12
C GLU A 8 8.59 10.76 27.46
N ILE A 9 8.71 11.24 26.23
CA ILE A 9 9.99 11.32 25.53
C ILE A 9 10.79 12.43 26.22
N SER A 10 11.82 12.03 26.98
CA SER A 10 12.51 12.91 27.93
C SER A 10 13.42 13.95 27.25
N GLY A 11 13.69 13.80 25.95
CA GLY A 11 14.48 14.76 25.18
C GLY A 11 14.46 14.52 23.67
N TYR A 12 14.80 15.57 22.91
CA TYR A 12 14.85 15.56 21.44
C TYR A 12 15.89 14.57 20.88
N GLU A 13 17.01 14.34 21.58
CA GLU A 13 18.02 13.35 21.17
C GLU A 13 17.49 11.92 21.26
N GLU A 14 16.72 11.61 22.30
CA GLU A 14 16.09 10.29 22.46
C GLU A 14 15.02 10.08 21.39
N TYR A 15 14.24 11.11 21.05
CA TYR A 15 13.32 11.10 19.90
C TYR A 15 14.07 10.81 18.58
N PHE A 16 15.17 11.51 18.32
CA PHE A 16 15.93 11.38 17.07
C PHE A 16 16.66 10.04 16.92
N LEU A 17 17.17 9.48 18.03
CA LEU A 17 17.89 8.21 18.02
C LEU A 17 16.96 6.99 18.09
N SER A 18 15.77 7.12 18.67
CA SER A 18 14.80 6.03 18.77
C SER A 18 13.90 5.91 17.55
N ILE A 19 13.58 7.02 16.89
CA ILE A 19 12.72 7.01 15.71
C ILE A 19 13.61 6.79 14.48
N ARG A 20 13.71 5.54 14.05
CA ARG A 20 13.96 5.26 12.63
C ARG A 20 12.93 6.10 11.87
N THR A 21 13.40 6.90 10.91
CA THR A 21 12.59 7.84 10.09
C THR A 21 11.19 7.30 9.89
N ARG A 22 10.14 8.12 10.15
CA ARG A 22 8.73 7.71 10.09
C ARG A 22 8.50 6.75 8.92
N PHE A 23 7.69 5.70 9.13
CA PHE A 23 7.47 4.60 8.18
C PHE A 23 7.27 5.05 6.71
N ASP A 24 6.68 6.23 6.48
CA ASP A 24 6.54 6.87 5.17
C ASP A 24 7.87 7.21 4.45
N TRP A 25 9.01 7.20 5.15
CA TRP A 25 10.34 7.52 4.63
C TRP A 25 11.25 6.29 4.53
N CYS A 26 10.78 5.12 4.95
CA CYS A 26 11.53 3.88 4.77
C CYS A 26 11.55 3.48 3.29
N LEU A 27 12.73 3.49 2.68
CA LEU A 27 12.94 3.01 1.30
C LEU A 27 12.92 1.48 1.17
N ASP A 28 12.62 0.74 2.25
CA ASP A 28 12.64 -0.72 2.30
C ASP A 28 11.75 -1.34 1.21
N GLY A 29 10.53 -0.81 1.02
CA GLY A 29 9.61 -1.26 -0.03
C GLY A 29 10.14 -1.03 -1.45
N LEU A 30 10.71 0.15 -1.70
CA LEU A 30 11.33 0.48 -2.99
C LEU A 30 12.54 -0.42 -3.27
N LEU A 31 13.42 -0.59 -2.30
CA LEU A 31 14.61 -1.43 -2.40
C LEU A 31 14.24 -2.90 -2.68
N MET A 32 13.23 -3.43 -1.99
CA MET A 32 12.74 -4.80 -2.22
C MET A 32 12.10 -4.96 -3.60
N GLY A 33 11.36 -3.95 -4.07
CA GLY A 33 10.83 -3.92 -5.43
C GLY A 33 11.93 -3.87 -6.49
N MET A 34 12.97 -3.04 -6.29
CA MET A 34 14.13 -2.98 -7.17
C MET A 34 14.89 -4.30 -7.21
N LEU A 35 15.08 -4.95 -6.05
CA LEU A 35 15.72 -6.26 -5.97
C LEU A 35 14.91 -7.31 -6.74
N ALA A 36 13.59 -7.34 -6.57
CA ALA A 36 12.71 -8.24 -7.32
C ALA A 36 12.82 -7.99 -8.84
N ALA A 37 12.82 -6.74 -9.28
CA ALA A 37 13.01 -6.38 -10.68
C ALA A 37 14.39 -6.80 -11.21
N PHE A 38 15.45 -6.61 -10.43
CA PHE A 38 16.81 -7.04 -10.77
C PHE A 38 16.92 -8.56 -10.90
N LEU A 39 16.29 -9.33 -10.01
CA LEU A 39 16.24 -10.79 -10.11
C LEU A 39 15.53 -11.25 -11.38
N LEU A 40 14.49 -10.55 -11.81
CA LEU A 40 13.77 -10.84 -13.06
C LEU A 40 14.50 -10.37 -14.33
N HIS A 41 15.46 -9.46 -14.20
CA HIS A 41 16.26 -8.97 -15.33
C HIS A 41 17.15 -10.08 -15.92
N SER A 42 17.68 -10.98 -15.08
CA SER A 42 18.49 -12.10 -15.53
C SER A 42 17.63 -13.22 -16.11
N ALA A 43 17.85 -13.57 -17.39
CA ALA A 43 17.08 -14.61 -18.07
C ALA A 43 17.17 -15.98 -17.38
N ALA A 44 18.33 -16.34 -16.84
CA ALA A 44 18.55 -17.60 -16.13
C ALA A 44 17.77 -17.66 -14.82
N VAL A 45 17.79 -16.58 -14.02
CA VAL A 45 17.06 -16.49 -12.75
C VAL A 45 15.56 -16.43 -13.01
N ARG A 46 15.13 -15.63 -13.98
CA ARG A 46 13.73 -15.54 -14.42
C ARG A 46 13.16 -16.89 -14.81
N ALA A 47 13.91 -17.70 -15.58
CA ALA A 47 13.47 -19.03 -15.99
C ALA A 47 13.27 -20.00 -14.81
N VAL A 48 13.94 -19.77 -13.67
CA VAL A 48 13.74 -20.56 -12.43
C VAL A 48 12.59 -20.00 -11.60
N LEU A 49 12.56 -18.68 -11.39
CA LEU A 49 11.57 -18.00 -10.55
C LEU A 49 10.14 -18.13 -11.10
N LEU A 50 9.97 -18.07 -12.42
CA LEU A 50 8.66 -18.17 -13.08
C LEU A 50 8.15 -19.62 -13.23
N LYS A 51 8.87 -20.62 -12.71
CA LYS A 51 8.33 -21.98 -12.64
C LYS A 51 7.15 -22.00 -11.66
N PRO A 52 6.02 -22.65 -12.00
CA PRO A 52 4.80 -22.58 -11.20
C PRO A 52 4.96 -23.05 -9.75
N VAL A 53 5.86 -24.02 -9.51
CA VAL A 53 6.17 -24.52 -8.16
C VAL A 53 6.92 -23.46 -7.34
N VAL A 54 7.91 -22.78 -7.96
CA VAL A 54 8.74 -21.78 -7.29
C VAL A 54 7.94 -20.50 -7.05
N SER A 55 7.18 -20.04 -8.05
CA SER A 55 6.33 -18.87 -7.93
C SER A 55 5.21 -19.07 -6.90
N GLY A 56 4.60 -20.25 -6.88
CA GLY A 56 3.64 -20.66 -5.84
C GLY A 56 4.27 -20.63 -4.44
N ALA A 57 5.44 -21.23 -4.27
CA ALA A 57 6.15 -21.24 -3.00
C ALA A 57 6.51 -19.83 -2.52
N LEU A 58 7.02 -18.97 -3.40
CA LEU A 58 7.33 -17.57 -3.10
C LEU A 58 6.09 -16.78 -2.69
N PHE A 59 4.98 -16.97 -3.41
CA PHE A 59 3.72 -16.32 -3.09
C PHE A 59 3.23 -16.69 -1.69
N PHE A 60 3.11 -17.99 -1.39
CA PHE A 60 2.62 -18.44 -0.08
C PHE A 60 3.59 -18.12 1.04
N PHE A 61 4.91 -18.17 0.79
CA PHE A 61 5.90 -17.71 1.75
C PHE A 61 5.72 -16.23 2.09
N GLY A 62 5.54 -15.37 1.09
CA GLY A 62 5.28 -13.95 1.30
C GLY A 62 3.99 -13.69 2.09
N VAL A 63 2.90 -14.39 1.76
CA VAL A 63 1.63 -14.32 2.52
C VAL A 63 1.83 -14.75 3.97
N LEU A 64 2.47 -15.90 4.19
CA LEU A 64 2.71 -16.43 5.53
C LEU A 64 3.61 -15.50 6.34
N LEU A 65 4.62 -14.90 5.72
CA LEU A 65 5.52 -13.94 6.37
C LEU A 65 4.73 -12.70 6.80
N ILE A 66 3.93 -12.11 5.91
CA ILE A 66 3.13 -10.91 6.23
C ILE A 66 2.11 -11.22 7.34
N LEU A 67 1.35 -12.31 7.22
CA LEU A 67 0.37 -12.69 8.23
C LEU A 67 1.03 -13.04 9.56
N GLY A 68 2.13 -13.80 9.53
CA GLY A 68 2.88 -14.17 10.73
C GLY A 68 3.47 -12.98 11.47
N LEU A 69 3.83 -11.92 10.76
CA LEU A 69 4.31 -10.67 11.36
C LEU A 69 3.17 -9.73 11.78
N SER A 70 2.00 -9.78 11.13
CA SER A 70 0.90 -8.82 11.36
C SER A 70 -0.17 -9.30 12.34
N LEU A 71 -0.31 -10.62 12.56
CA LEU A 71 -1.34 -11.21 13.41
C LEU A 71 -1.04 -11.27 14.93
N PRO A 72 0.22 -11.44 15.39
CA PRO A 72 0.48 -11.73 16.82
C PRO A 72 0.18 -10.61 17.81
N GLY A 73 -0.05 -9.37 17.38
CA GLY A 73 -0.31 -8.25 18.28
C GLY A 73 -1.30 -7.24 17.71
N PRO A 74 -2.02 -6.48 18.56
CA PRO A 74 -2.61 -5.24 18.09
C PRO A 74 -1.49 -4.41 17.46
N LEU A 75 -1.73 -3.85 16.26
CA LEU A 75 -0.77 -2.96 15.57
C LEU A 75 -0.40 -1.71 16.42
N VAL A 76 -1.07 -1.54 17.56
CA VAL A 76 -0.95 -0.48 18.55
C VAL A 76 -0.65 -1.08 19.92
N ASP A 77 0.23 -2.08 20.02
CA ASP A 77 0.86 -2.39 21.31
C ASP A 77 1.80 -1.23 21.67
N LEU A 78 1.71 -0.73 22.90
CA LEU A 78 2.56 0.36 23.40
C LEU A 78 4.00 -0.08 23.61
N ASP A 79 4.25 -1.38 23.75
CA ASP A 79 5.59 -1.98 23.83
C ASP A 79 6.14 -2.25 22.43
N VAL A 80 6.50 -1.18 21.72
CA VAL A 80 7.19 -1.28 20.43
C VAL A 80 8.57 -1.89 20.67
N SER A 81 8.76 -3.14 20.25
CA SER A 81 10.04 -3.81 20.42
C SER A 81 11.09 -3.24 19.45
N ARG A 82 12.38 -3.42 19.77
CA ARG A 82 13.46 -3.06 18.83
C ARG A 82 13.33 -3.76 17.48
N PHE A 83 12.71 -4.94 17.47
CA PHE A 83 12.43 -5.68 16.24
C PHE A 83 11.43 -4.94 15.36
N ASP A 84 10.38 -4.36 15.95
CA ASP A 84 9.34 -3.62 15.22
C ASP A 84 9.90 -2.36 14.56
N ILE A 85 10.78 -1.66 15.28
CA ILE A 85 11.41 -0.43 14.78
C ILE A 85 12.38 -0.72 13.62
N VAL A 86 13.16 -1.79 13.71
CA VAL A 86 14.28 -2.04 12.78
C VAL A 86 13.93 -3.01 11.67
N TRP A 87 13.30 -4.15 11.98
CA TRP A 87 13.19 -5.28 11.07
C TRP A 87 11.80 -5.48 10.48
N LEU A 88 10.75 -5.11 11.20
CA LEU A 88 9.38 -5.40 10.78
C LEU A 88 9.03 -4.80 9.41
N ALA A 89 9.30 -3.51 9.19
CA ALA A 89 9.02 -2.85 7.91
C ALA A 89 9.79 -3.49 6.73
N PHE A 90 11.04 -3.86 6.96
CA PHE A 90 11.89 -4.53 5.97
C PHE A 90 11.35 -5.93 5.63
N LEU A 91 10.97 -6.73 6.63
CA LEU A 91 10.45 -8.08 6.44
C LEU A 91 9.07 -8.08 5.79
N ILE A 92 8.20 -7.14 6.15
CA ILE A 92 6.91 -6.93 5.48
C ILE A 92 7.14 -6.57 4.01
N SER A 93 8.07 -5.66 3.72
CA SER A 93 8.45 -5.28 2.35
C SER A 93 9.00 -6.47 1.56
N ALA A 94 9.84 -7.31 2.17
CA ALA A 94 10.36 -8.53 1.58
C ALA A 94 9.24 -9.55 1.29
N GLY A 95 8.26 -9.67 2.20
CA GLY A 95 7.06 -10.49 2.01
C GLY A 95 6.24 -10.03 0.80
N PHE A 96 6.01 -8.73 0.65
CA PHE A 96 5.31 -8.17 -0.51
C PHE A 96 6.08 -8.39 -1.82
N ALA A 97 7.41 -8.22 -1.81
CA ALA A 97 8.23 -8.49 -2.99
C ALA A 97 8.21 -9.99 -3.38
N ALA A 98 8.24 -10.90 -2.41
CA ALA A 98 8.08 -12.34 -2.66
C ALA A 98 6.69 -12.67 -3.23
N MET A 99 5.63 -12.06 -2.70
CA MET A 99 4.28 -12.18 -3.26
C MET A 99 4.21 -11.68 -4.70
N LEU A 100 4.79 -10.52 -4.99
CA LEU A 100 4.81 -9.92 -6.34
C LEU A 100 5.55 -10.82 -7.33
N LEU A 101 6.72 -11.35 -6.95
CA LEU A 101 7.47 -12.31 -7.77
C LEU A 101 6.65 -13.57 -8.04
N GLY A 102 5.93 -14.08 -7.02
CA GLY A 102 5.04 -15.22 -7.18
C GLY A 102 3.87 -14.94 -8.13
N LEU A 103 3.26 -13.75 -8.05
CA LEU A 103 2.17 -13.34 -8.95
C LEU A 103 2.61 -13.20 -10.41
N LEU A 104 3.84 -12.73 -10.65
CA LEU A 104 4.42 -12.63 -11.99
C LEU A 104 4.71 -14.01 -12.62
N GLY A 105 4.95 -15.04 -11.80
CA GLY A 105 5.10 -16.41 -12.24
C GLY A 105 3.79 -17.22 -12.28
N GLU A 106 2.65 -16.54 -12.48
CA GLU A 106 1.32 -17.15 -12.63
C GLU A 106 0.96 -18.15 -11.52
N CYS A 107 1.26 -17.81 -10.26
CA CYS A 107 0.93 -18.68 -9.13
C CYS A 107 -0.59 -18.93 -9.04
N PRO A 108 -1.04 -19.99 -8.34
CA PRO A 108 -2.48 -20.27 -8.16
C PRO A 108 -3.27 -19.12 -7.52
N GLY A 109 -2.60 -18.23 -6.76
CA GLY A 109 -3.19 -17.04 -6.18
C GLY A 109 -3.51 -15.93 -7.19
N HIS A 110 -2.97 -15.99 -8.41
CA HIS A 110 -3.14 -14.96 -9.44
C HIS A 110 -4.61 -14.67 -9.72
N GLY A 111 -5.42 -15.71 -9.93
CA GLY A 111 -6.86 -15.58 -10.20
C GLY A 111 -7.67 -14.97 -9.05
N LEU A 112 -7.12 -14.89 -7.83
CA LEU A 112 -7.76 -14.15 -6.73
C LEU A 112 -7.59 -12.64 -6.90
N PHE A 113 -6.41 -12.19 -7.33
CA PHE A 113 -6.10 -10.77 -7.55
C PHE A 113 -6.73 -10.21 -8.82
N GLU A 114 -7.01 -11.05 -9.81
CA GLU A 114 -7.75 -10.66 -11.01
C GLU A 114 -9.24 -10.40 -10.76
N LYS A 115 -9.79 -10.87 -9.62
CA LYS A 115 -11.20 -10.64 -9.31
C LYS A 115 -11.46 -9.15 -9.10
N ARG A 116 -12.61 -8.71 -9.64
CA ARG A 116 -13.09 -7.32 -9.60
C ARG A 116 -13.06 -6.68 -8.20
N GLY A 117 -13.20 -7.47 -7.14
CA GLY A 117 -13.12 -6.99 -5.76
C GLY A 117 -11.72 -6.46 -5.39
N PHE A 118 -10.66 -7.22 -5.66
CA PHE A 118 -9.29 -6.79 -5.39
C PHE A 118 -8.87 -5.63 -6.30
N SER A 119 -9.31 -5.64 -7.56
CA SER A 119 -9.12 -4.50 -8.45
C SER A 119 -9.79 -3.23 -7.92
N PHE A 120 -11.00 -3.34 -7.35
CA PHE A 120 -11.68 -2.20 -6.73
C PHE A 120 -10.92 -1.68 -5.51
N ILE A 121 -10.44 -2.56 -4.62
CA ILE A 121 -9.60 -2.17 -3.47
C ILE A 121 -8.33 -1.47 -3.94
N ALA A 122 -7.68 -2.00 -4.98
CA ALA A 122 -6.49 -1.38 -5.56
C ALA A 122 -6.79 0.03 -6.11
N LEU A 123 -7.94 0.23 -6.75
CA LEU A 123 -8.36 1.54 -7.26
C LEU A 123 -8.57 2.56 -6.15
N ILE A 124 -9.17 2.17 -5.01
CA ILE A 124 -9.41 3.10 -3.89
C ILE A 124 -8.22 3.21 -2.93
N SER A 125 -7.15 2.43 -3.12
CA SER A 125 -6.03 2.32 -2.18
C SER A 125 -5.31 3.66 -1.95
N TYR A 126 -5.16 4.47 -2.98
CA TYR A 126 -4.56 5.81 -2.88
C TYR A 126 -5.43 6.74 -2.04
N SER A 127 -6.72 6.81 -2.37
CA SER A 127 -7.71 7.56 -1.60
C SER A 127 -7.74 7.10 -0.13
N LEU A 128 -7.65 5.79 0.12
CA LEU A 128 -7.57 5.20 1.47
C LEU A 128 -6.33 5.63 2.24
N TYR A 129 -5.16 5.61 1.59
CA TYR A 129 -3.92 6.10 2.19
C TYR A 129 -4.03 7.57 2.63
N LEU A 130 -4.73 8.43 1.88
CA LEU A 130 -4.88 9.84 2.28
C LEU A 130 -5.81 10.04 3.47
N VAL A 131 -6.87 9.23 3.61
CA VAL A 131 -7.94 9.49 4.59
C VAL A 131 -7.86 8.62 5.84
N HIS A 132 -7.12 7.51 5.85
CA HIS A 132 -7.15 6.58 6.97
C HIS A 132 -6.72 7.21 8.31
N LEU A 133 -5.70 8.08 8.32
CA LEU A 133 -5.25 8.77 9.54
C LEU A 133 -6.31 9.69 10.16
N PRO A 134 -6.91 10.66 9.43
CA PRO A 134 -7.96 11.50 10.01
C PRO A 134 -9.23 10.71 10.37
N LEU A 135 -9.54 9.63 9.63
CA LEU A 135 -10.68 8.77 9.93
C LEU A 135 -10.49 7.88 11.15
N LEU A 136 -9.25 7.64 11.58
CA LEU A 136 -8.95 6.86 12.78
C LEU A 136 -9.65 7.47 14.01
N TYR A 137 -9.47 8.78 14.24
CA TYR A 137 -10.11 9.48 15.35
C TYR A 137 -11.65 9.50 15.22
N LEU A 138 -12.17 9.70 14.00
CA LEU A 138 -13.61 9.71 13.77
C LEU A 138 -14.23 8.33 14.03
N ALA A 139 -13.56 7.26 13.62
CA ALA A 139 -14.00 5.90 13.87
C ALA A 139 -14.04 5.57 15.38
N GLU A 140 -13.05 6.07 16.14
CA GLU A 140 -12.98 5.88 17.60
C GLU A 140 -14.19 6.53 18.27
N VAL A 141 -14.45 7.81 17.98
CA VAL A 141 -15.61 8.53 18.50
C VAL A 141 -16.92 7.86 18.11
N MET A 142 -17.04 7.34 16.88
CA MET A 142 -18.24 6.62 16.45
C MET A 142 -18.42 5.30 17.20
N ALA A 143 -17.34 4.56 17.43
CA ALA A 143 -17.39 3.29 18.13
C ALA A 143 -17.77 3.48 19.60
N GLU A 144 -17.21 4.49 20.28
CA GLU A 144 -17.51 4.84 21.68
C GLU A 144 -18.98 5.23 21.90
N ARG A 145 -19.67 5.69 20.85
CA ARG A 145 -21.10 6.03 20.91
C ARG A 145 -22.00 4.80 20.88
N VAL A 146 -21.52 3.69 20.35
CA VAL A 146 -22.29 2.45 20.18
C VAL A 146 -21.92 1.43 21.25
N VAL A 147 -20.65 1.39 21.64
CA VAL A 147 -20.08 0.39 22.56
C VAL A 147 -19.34 1.10 23.68
N ASP A 148 -19.61 0.70 24.92
CA ASP A 148 -18.83 1.15 26.08
C ASP A 148 -17.55 0.33 26.19
N PHE A 149 -16.42 0.97 25.95
CA PHE A 149 -15.10 0.34 26.02
C PHE A 149 -14.51 0.26 27.43
N ALA A 150 -15.14 0.91 28.44
CA ALA A 150 -14.58 1.01 29.78
C ALA A 150 -14.34 -0.36 30.44
N ASP A 151 -15.19 -1.34 30.16
CA ASP A 151 -15.14 -2.69 30.74
C ASP A 151 -14.52 -3.74 29.81
N MET A 152 -14.11 -3.34 28.59
CA MET A 152 -13.58 -4.28 27.59
C MET A 152 -12.06 -4.43 27.72
N SER A 153 -11.56 -5.65 27.49
CA SER A 153 -10.13 -5.84 27.29
C SER A 153 -9.68 -5.13 26.01
N GLU A 154 -8.46 -4.60 25.99
CA GLU A 154 -7.91 -3.84 24.85
C GLU A 154 -8.00 -4.63 23.53
N ARG A 155 -7.74 -5.94 23.57
CA ARG A 155 -7.87 -6.82 22.41
C ARG A 155 -9.30 -6.89 21.88
N MET A 156 -10.28 -7.00 22.78
CA MET A 156 -11.69 -7.02 22.40
C MET A 156 -12.12 -5.65 21.86
N GLY A 157 -11.69 -4.57 22.52
CA GLY A 157 -11.93 -3.20 22.06
C GLY A 157 -11.43 -2.99 20.63
N TYR A 158 -10.20 -3.45 20.34
CA TYR A 158 -9.62 -3.39 19.00
C TYR A 158 -10.43 -4.19 17.96
N VAL A 159 -10.81 -5.43 18.28
CA VAL A 159 -11.61 -6.29 17.38
C VAL A 159 -12.98 -5.67 17.09
N VAL A 160 -13.60 -5.03 18.09
CA VAL A 160 -14.89 -4.34 17.92
C VAL A 160 -14.75 -3.02 17.16
N TYR A 161 -13.66 -2.28 17.37
CA TYR A 161 -13.35 -1.03 16.68
C TYR A 161 -13.05 -1.23 15.18
N LEU A 162 -12.29 -2.28 14.84
CA LEU A 162 -11.82 -2.56 13.48
C LEU A 162 -12.91 -2.52 12.39
N PRO A 163 -14.10 -3.16 12.54
CA PRO A 163 -15.15 -3.06 11.54
C PRO A 163 -15.67 -1.64 11.33
N PHE A 164 -15.78 -0.81 12.37
CA PHE A 164 -16.18 0.60 12.22
C PHE A 164 -15.14 1.37 11.39
N PHE A 165 -13.87 1.20 11.73
CA PHE A 165 -12.77 1.84 11.03
C PHE A 165 -12.69 1.41 9.56
N VAL A 166 -12.76 0.10 9.28
CA VAL A 166 -12.69 -0.42 7.91
C VAL A 166 -13.88 0.04 7.08
N VAL A 167 -15.10 -0.03 7.60
CA VAL A 167 -16.30 0.42 6.89
C VAL A 167 -16.23 1.91 6.59
N LEU A 168 -15.84 2.73 7.57
CA LEU A 168 -15.71 4.18 7.42
C LEU A 168 -14.61 4.53 6.39
N CYS A 169 -13.44 3.90 6.47
CA CYS A 169 -12.36 4.10 5.51
C CYS A 169 -12.80 3.73 4.10
N VAL A 170 -13.31 2.51 3.88
CA VAL A 170 -13.74 2.06 2.54
C VAL A 170 -14.82 2.99 1.98
N PHE A 171 -15.80 3.40 2.80
CA PHE A 171 -16.86 4.31 2.39
C PHE A 171 -16.31 5.67 1.95
N VAL A 172 -15.54 6.36 2.81
CA VAL A 172 -15.02 7.70 2.53
C VAL A 172 -14.02 7.67 1.37
N SER A 173 -13.14 6.66 1.30
CA SER A 173 -12.21 6.48 0.19
C SER A 173 -12.92 6.24 -1.13
N THR A 174 -14.04 5.50 -1.12
CA THR A 174 -14.86 5.30 -2.33
C THR A 174 -15.49 6.61 -2.78
N LEU A 175 -16.01 7.44 -1.85
CA LEU A 175 -16.52 8.76 -2.19
C LEU A 175 -15.43 9.65 -2.79
N LEU A 176 -14.26 9.72 -2.14
CA LEU A 176 -13.13 10.50 -2.63
C LEU A 176 -12.70 10.04 -4.04
N TYR A 177 -12.61 8.73 -4.25
CA TYR A 177 -12.27 8.17 -5.55
C TYR A 177 -13.29 8.56 -6.64
N VAL A 178 -14.59 8.43 -6.35
CA VAL A 178 -15.65 8.70 -7.33
C VAL A 178 -15.78 10.20 -7.64
N PHE A 179 -15.75 11.06 -6.61
CA PHE A 179 -16.03 12.48 -6.75
C PHE A 179 -14.81 13.34 -7.05
N VAL A 180 -13.60 12.88 -6.68
CA VAL A 180 -12.36 13.65 -6.85
C VAL A 180 -11.46 12.92 -7.84
N GLU A 181 -10.95 11.75 -7.47
CA GLU A 181 -9.87 11.09 -8.22
C GLU A 181 -10.25 10.74 -9.66
N ARG A 182 -11.41 10.10 -9.85
CA ARG A 182 -11.89 9.64 -11.17
C ARG A 182 -12.09 10.80 -12.17
N PRO A 183 -12.74 11.93 -11.82
CA PRO A 183 -12.81 13.10 -12.69
C PRO A 183 -11.45 13.63 -13.13
N PHE A 184 -10.46 13.71 -12.23
CA PHE A 184 -9.12 14.19 -12.56
C PHE A 184 -8.39 13.24 -13.52
N ILE A 185 -8.53 11.92 -13.34
CA ILE A 185 -7.96 10.92 -14.26
C ILE A 185 -8.58 11.04 -15.66
N VAL A 186 -9.89 11.21 -15.76
CA VAL A 186 -10.57 11.36 -17.06
C VAL A 186 -10.15 12.65 -17.75
N TRP A 187 -10.05 13.75 -16.99
CA TRP A 187 -9.64 15.04 -17.53
C TRP A 187 -8.18 15.03 -18.01
N SER A 188 -7.26 14.43 -17.25
CA SER A 188 -5.86 14.35 -17.64
C SER A 188 -5.68 13.55 -18.94
N LYS A 189 -6.34 12.40 -19.08
CA LYS A 189 -6.30 11.58 -20.31
C LYS A 189 -6.77 12.36 -21.54
N LYS A 190 -7.88 13.09 -21.45
CA LYS A 190 -8.41 13.92 -22.56
C LYS A 190 -7.39 14.96 -23.03
N LYS A 191 -6.64 15.58 -22.10
CA LYS A 191 -5.62 16.58 -22.43
C LYS A 191 -4.42 15.98 -23.18
N TYR A 192 -4.00 14.77 -22.84
CA TYR A 192 -2.91 14.08 -23.53
C TYR A 192 -3.31 13.62 -24.93
N SER A 193 -4.52 13.08 -25.11
CA SER A 193 -5.02 12.69 -26.44
C SER A 193 -5.05 13.87 -27.41
N ARG A 194 -5.55 15.04 -26.96
CA ARG A 194 -5.60 16.24 -27.82
C ARG A 194 -4.20 16.74 -28.23
N LYS A 195 -3.21 16.66 -27.32
CA LYS A 195 -1.83 17.04 -27.64
C LYS A 195 -1.16 16.09 -28.62
N ALA A 196 -1.52 14.80 -28.61
CA ALA A 196 -1.00 13.83 -29.56
C ALA A 196 -1.53 14.13 -30.97
N GLU A 197 -2.82 14.44 -31.09
CA GLU A 197 -3.45 14.85 -32.36
C GLU A 197 -2.86 16.16 -32.90
N GLU A 198 -2.72 17.19 -32.05
CA GLU A 198 -2.10 18.49 -32.43
C GLU A 198 -0.61 18.34 -32.82
N GLY A 199 0.11 17.35 -32.27
CA GLY A 199 1.51 17.08 -32.60
C GLY A 199 1.68 16.36 -33.93
N GLU A 200 0.81 15.39 -34.25
CA GLU A 200 0.81 14.71 -35.54
C GLU A 200 0.47 15.67 -36.70
N GLU A 201 -0.46 16.60 -36.50
CA GLU A 201 -0.77 17.63 -37.49
C GLU A 201 0.40 18.61 -37.74
N ALA A 202 1.20 18.89 -36.71
CA ALA A 202 2.36 19.80 -36.86
C ALA A 202 3.52 19.15 -37.63
N ASP A 203 3.69 17.82 -37.54
CA ASP A 203 4.72 17.08 -38.25
C ASP A 203 4.36 16.83 -39.73
N ASP A 204 3.07 16.69 -40.08
CA ASP A 204 2.62 16.43 -41.47
C ASP A 204 2.65 17.68 -42.38
N VAL A 205 2.60 18.89 -41.80
CA VAL A 205 2.62 20.16 -42.56
C VAL A 205 4.04 20.57 -43.02
N GLY A 206 5.10 19.87 -42.58
CA GLY A 206 6.50 20.25 -42.78
C GLY A 206 7.24 19.69 -44.02
N ASP A 207 6.74 18.67 -44.71
CA ASP A 207 7.50 17.96 -45.77
C ASP A 207 7.09 18.34 -47.22
N GLY A 208 6.15 19.25 -47.39
CA GLY A 208 5.59 19.61 -48.71
C GLY A 208 6.41 20.59 -49.55
N GLY A 209 7.59 21.02 -49.11
CA GLY A 209 8.14 22.31 -49.53
C GLY A 209 9.61 22.38 -49.92
N GLN A 210 10.24 21.36 -50.53
CA GLN A 210 11.54 21.58 -51.19
C GLN A 210 11.92 20.55 -52.27
N LYS A 211 11.25 20.59 -53.40
CA LYS A 211 11.81 20.11 -54.68
C LYS A 211 11.35 21.06 -55.77
N ASP A 212 12.23 21.96 -56.17
CA ASP A 212 12.37 22.50 -57.54
C ASP A 212 13.55 23.48 -57.52
N GLY A 213 14.67 23.02 -58.09
CA GLY A 213 15.94 23.73 -58.22
C GLY A 213 17.02 22.83 -58.75
#